data_AF-A0A8J3CB44-F1
#
_entry.id   AF-A0A8J3CB44-F1
#
_cell.length_a   1.000
_cell.length_b   1.000
_cell.length_c   1.000
_cell.angle_alpha   90.00
_cell.angle_beta   90.00
_cell.angle_gamma   90.00
#
_symmetry.space_group_name_H-M   'P 1'
#
loop_
_entity.id
_entity.type
_entity.pdbx_description
1 polymer ?
#
loop_
_entity_poly.entity_id
_entity_poly.type
_entity_poly.pdbx_seq_one_letter_code
_entity_poly.pdbx_strand_id
1 'polypeptide(L)'
;MGDGLEWRTYTWQPAVVGDVPARHVYLGPVRPDGEPVALVCGPQLPARRYPLEHPARLWRECISCGDRLRARLDVPVIEVSLPAYGA
;
A
#
# COMPACT_ATOMS: atom_id res chain seq x y z
N MET A 1 24.20 -12.86 -9.78
CA MET A 1 23.90 -11.43 -9.53
C MET A 1 22.39 -11.30 -9.59
N GLY A 2 21.68 -11.42 -8.46
CA GLY A 2 20.22 -11.46 -8.44
C GLY A 2 19.66 -10.64 -7.28
N ASP A 3 18.69 -9.78 -7.63
CA ASP A 3 17.54 -9.36 -6.81
C ASP A 3 17.75 -8.63 -5.48
N GLY A 4 18.67 -7.66 -5.47
CA GLY A 4 18.76 -6.67 -4.39
C GLY A 4 17.68 -5.55 -4.42
N LEU A 5 16.72 -5.59 -5.35
CA LEU A 5 15.77 -4.48 -5.59
C LEU A 5 14.29 -4.85 -5.42
N GLU A 6 13.90 -6.13 -5.46
CA GLU A 6 12.48 -6.50 -5.41
C GLU A 6 11.80 -6.14 -4.08
N TRP A 7 12.54 -6.18 -2.97
CA TRP A 7 12.03 -5.84 -1.64
C TRP A 7 11.82 -4.33 -1.42
N ARG A 8 12.33 -3.46 -2.31
CA ARG A 8 12.05 -2.00 -2.25
C ARG A 8 10.80 -1.60 -3.03
N THR A 9 10.23 -2.53 -3.79
CA THR A 9 9.01 -2.25 -4.56
C THR A 9 7.80 -2.68 -3.77
N TYR A 10 6.75 -1.86 -3.85
CA TYR A 10 5.46 -2.15 -3.27
C TYR A 10 4.38 -1.65 -4.21
N THR A 11 3.25 -2.34 -4.20
CA THR A 11 2.13 -2.01 -5.08
C THR A 11 0.87 -1.80 -4.25
N TRP A 12 0.25 -0.64 -4.46
CA TRP A 12 -1.04 -0.31 -3.88
C TRP A 12 -2.17 -0.75 -4.82
N GLN A 13 -3.15 -1.45 -4.27
CA GLN A 13 -4.37 -1.80 -4.99
C GLN A 13 -5.61 -1.57 -4.11
N PRO A 14 -6.71 -1.05 -4.67
CA PRO A 14 -8.01 -1.06 -4.03
C PRO A 14 -8.46 -2.48 -3.73
N ALA A 15 -9.03 -2.67 -2.55
CA ALA A 15 -9.75 -3.89 -2.19
C ALA A 15 -10.81 -3.57 -1.13
N VAL A 16 -11.77 -4.46 -0.99
CA VAL A 16 -12.69 -4.47 0.15
C VAL A 16 -12.27 -5.63 1.04
N VAL A 17 -11.81 -5.33 2.25
CA VAL A 17 -11.39 -6.32 3.24
C VAL A 17 -12.23 -6.13 4.48
N GLY A 18 -13.03 -7.14 4.86
CA GLY A 18 -13.94 -7.06 5.99
C GLY A 18 -14.90 -5.86 5.88
N ASP A 19 -15.56 -5.72 4.72
CA ASP A 19 -16.51 -4.64 4.38
C ASP A 19 -15.93 -3.22 4.38
N VAL A 20 -14.61 -3.08 4.50
CA VAL A 20 -13.93 -1.80 4.46
C VAL A 20 -13.29 -1.59 3.08
N PRO A 21 -13.82 -0.69 2.23
CA PRO A 21 -13.14 -0.28 1.01
C PRO A 21 -11.93 0.59 1.36
N ALA A 22 -10.74 0.11 1.00
CA ALA A 22 -9.49 0.85 1.15
C ALA A 22 -8.48 0.46 0.06
N ARG A 23 -7.41 1.24 -0.11
CA ARG A 23 -6.22 0.77 -0.82
C ARG A 23 -5.35 -0.03 0.14
N HIS A 24 -4.96 -1.22 -0.29
CA HIS A 24 -4.07 -2.12 0.42
C HIS A 24 -2.77 -2.27 -0.35
N VAL A 25 -1.71 -2.62 0.36
CA VAL A 25 -0.38 -2.78 -0.22
C VAL A 25 0.06 -4.23 -0.14
N TYR A 26 0.73 -4.70 -1.19
CA TYR A 26 1.53 -5.92 -1.16
C TYR A 26 2.97 -5.57 -1.58
N LEU A 27 3.92 -6.41 -1.16
CA LEU A 27 5.32 -6.23 -1.50
C LEU A 27 5.62 -6.81 -2.88
N GLY A 28 6.46 -6.11 -3.63
CA GLY A 28 6.83 -6.45 -5.00
C GLY A 28 6.16 -5.59 -6.08
N PRO A 29 6.52 -5.84 -7.34
CA PRO A 29 5.99 -5.12 -8.49
C PRO A 29 4.53 -5.49 -8.77
N VAL A 30 3.88 -4.72 -9.64
CA VAL A 30 2.51 -4.97 -10.08
C VAL A 30 2.39 -6.38 -10.66
N ARG A 31 1.47 -7.17 -10.11
CA ARG A 31 1.15 -8.51 -10.61
C ARG A 31 0.03 -8.49 -11.65
N PRO A 32 0.00 -9.48 -12.57
CA PRO A 32 -1.14 -9.75 -13.45
C PRO A 32 -2.46 -9.87 -12.68
N ASP A 33 -3.56 -9.43 -13.30
CA ASP A 33 -4.90 -9.61 -12.75
C ASP A 33 -5.19 -11.07 -12.40
N GLY A 34 -5.79 -11.28 -11.24
CA GLY A 34 -6.16 -12.61 -10.76
C GLY A 34 -5.04 -13.35 -10.03
N GLU A 35 -3.78 -12.93 -10.15
CA GLU A 35 -2.67 -13.57 -9.45
C GLU A 35 -2.81 -13.34 -7.93
N PRO A 36 -2.68 -14.37 -7.09
CA PRO A 36 -2.82 -14.20 -5.64
C PRO A 36 -1.69 -13.33 -5.09
N VAL A 37 -2.05 -12.26 -4.38
CA VAL A 37 -1.10 -11.41 -3.66
C VAL A 37 -1.42 -11.37 -2.17
N ALA A 38 -0.38 -11.53 -1.36
CA ALA A 38 -0.47 -11.40 0.09
C ALA A 38 -0.37 -9.92 0.48
N LEU A 39 -1.46 -9.37 1.01
CA LEU A 39 -1.46 -8.02 1.52
C LEU A 39 -0.62 -7.93 2.80
N VAL A 40 0.01 -6.78 3.01
CA VAL A 40 0.78 -6.52 4.22
C VAL A 40 -0.10 -6.54 5.49
N CYS A 41 -1.39 -6.21 5.38
CA CYS A 41 -2.33 -6.32 6.50
C CYS A 41 -2.78 -7.76 6.81
N GLY A 42 -2.39 -8.76 6.01
CA GLY A 42 -2.62 -10.18 6.28
C GLY A 42 -3.35 -10.97 5.18
N PRO A 43 -4.54 -10.54 4.72
CA PRO A 43 -5.33 -11.30 3.76
C PRO A 43 -4.63 -11.51 2.42
N GLN A 44 -4.89 -12.66 1.79
CA GLN A 44 -4.52 -12.92 0.41
C GLN A 44 -5.72 -12.66 -0.50
N LEU A 45 -5.50 -11.92 -1.58
CA LEU A 45 -6.56 -11.61 -2.54
C LEU A 45 -5.98 -11.51 -3.96
N PRO A 46 -6.81 -11.67 -5.01
CA PRO A 46 -6.32 -11.58 -6.38
C PRO A 46 -5.86 -10.15 -6.69
N ALA A 47 -4.68 -10.02 -7.30
CA ALA A 47 -4.19 -8.77 -7.82
C ALA A 47 -5.17 -8.19 -8.83
N ARG A 48 -5.32 -6.87 -8.80
CA ARG A 48 -6.15 -6.15 -9.77
C ARG A 48 -5.36 -5.02 -10.40
N ARG A 49 -5.22 -5.05 -11.72
CA ARG A 49 -4.72 -3.88 -12.46
C ARG A 49 -5.91 -2.98 -12.70
N TYR A 50 -6.00 -1.92 -11.92
CA TYR A 50 -7.11 -0.99 -12.06
C TYR A 50 -6.96 -0.17 -13.35
N PRO A 51 -8.02 -0.06 -14.16
CA PRO A 51 -8.00 0.86 -15.29
C PRO A 51 -7.89 2.31 -14.77
N LEU A 52 -7.26 3.17 -15.56
CA LEU A 52 -6.90 4.56 -15.21
C LEU A 52 -8.10 5.43 -14.77
N GLU A 53 -9.31 5.00 -15.09
CA GLU A 53 -10.60 5.61 -14.74
C GLU A 53 -10.94 5.57 -13.23
N HIS A 54 -10.41 4.60 -12.47
CA HIS A 54 -10.59 4.50 -11.01
C HIS A 54 -9.26 4.26 -10.28
N PRO A 55 -8.37 5.26 -10.23
CA PRO A 55 -7.02 5.03 -9.75
C PRO A 55 -6.99 4.77 -8.24
N ALA A 56 -6.14 3.83 -7.83
CA ALA A 56 -5.95 3.39 -6.43
C ALA A 56 -5.72 4.54 -5.43
N ARG A 57 -5.16 5.66 -5.91
CA ARG A 57 -4.93 6.86 -5.10
C ARG A 57 -6.20 7.51 -4.57
N LEU A 58 -7.36 7.26 -5.19
CA LEU A 58 -8.66 7.81 -4.75
C LEU A 58 -9.25 7.04 -3.56
N TRP A 59 -8.72 5.86 -3.25
CA TRP A 59 -9.17 5.07 -2.13
C TRP A 59 -8.38 5.45 -0.88
N ARG A 60 -9.08 5.55 0.25
CA ARG A 60 -8.46 5.76 1.56
C ARG A 60 -7.42 4.68 1.83
N GLU A 61 -6.29 5.05 2.39
CA GLU A 61 -5.26 4.09 2.78
C GLU A 61 -5.77 3.17 3.89
N CYS A 62 -5.56 1.86 3.74
CA CYS A 62 -5.71 0.95 4.86
C CYS A 62 -4.64 1.27 5.90
N ILE A 63 -5.05 1.73 7.08
CA ILE A 63 -4.17 2.15 8.19
C ILE A 63 -3.12 1.06 8.48
N SER A 64 -3.55 -0.18 8.68
CA SER A 64 -2.66 -1.32 8.94
C SER A 64 -1.63 -1.58 7.83
N CYS A 65 -2.03 -1.47 6.56
CA CYS A 65 -1.10 -1.55 5.43
C CYS A 65 -0.08 -0.41 5.46
N GLY A 66 -0.54 0.82 5.72
CA GLY A 66 0.29 2.01 5.80
C GLY A 66 1.33 1.93 6.92
N ASP A 67 0.91 1.62 8.14
CA ASP A 67 1.81 1.52 9.30
C ASP A 67 2.87 0.44 9.09
N ARG A 68 2.46 -0.74 8.65
CA ARG A 68 3.38 -1.87 8.41
C ARG A 68 4.32 -1.62 7.24
N LEU A 69 3.89 -0.90 6.20
CA LEU A 69 4.76 -0.52 5.11
C LEU A 69 5.82 0.50 5.58
N ARG A 70 5.41 1.54 6.33
CA ARG A 70 6.34 2.53 6.89
C ARG A 70 7.37 1.89 7.82
N ALA A 71 6.91 1.00 8.70
CA ALA A 71 7.79 0.22 9.57
C ALA A 71 8.79 -0.67 8.81
N ARG A 72 8.41 -1.19 7.63
CA ARG A 72 9.29 -2.02 6.79
C ARG A 72 10.27 -1.23 5.93
N LEU A 73 9.88 -0.03 5.49
CA LEU A 73 10.70 0.80 4.61
C LEU A 73 11.74 1.63 5.39
N ASP A 74 11.75 1.55 6.73
CA ASP A 74 12.59 2.40 7.60
C ASP A 74 12.46 3.89 7.25
N VAL A 75 11.30 4.30 6.73
CA VAL A 75 11.05 5.70 6.42
C VAL A 75 10.78 6.38 7.76
N PRO A 76 11.66 7.28 8.24
CA PRO A 76 11.38 8.01 9.46
C PRO A 76 10.04 8.73 9.26
N VAL A 77 9.12 8.52 10.19
CA VAL A 77 7.91 9.33 10.27
C VAL A 77 8.41 10.75 10.50
N ILE A 78 8.46 11.55 9.45
CA ILE A 78 8.66 12.98 9.59
C ILE A 78 7.36 13.48 10.17
N GLU A 79 7.29 13.56 11.50
CA GLU A 79 6.30 14.40 12.17
C GLU A 79 6.59 15.83 11.72
N VAL A 80 5.94 16.25 10.65
CA VAL A 80 5.83 17.66 10.30
C VAL A 80 4.97 18.29 11.39
N SER A 81 5.63 18.74 12.46
CA SER A 81 5.08 19.73 13.36
C SER A 81 4.74 20.94 12.50
N LEU A 82 3.47 21.09 12.15
CA LEU A 82 2.97 22.33 11.59
C LEU A 82 3.38 23.43 12.58
N PRO A 83 4.04 24.52 12.14
CA PRO A 83 4.31 25.63 13.04
C PRO A 83 2.98 26.06 13.63
N ALA A 84 2.90 26.09 14.96
CA ALA A 84 1.77 26.70 15.63
C ALA A 84 1.69 28.14 15.12
N TYR A 85 0.71 28.42 14.27
CA TYR A 85 0.34 29.79 13.94
C TYR A 85 -0.16 30.39 15.25
N GLY A 86 0.73 31.11 15.91
CA GLY A 86 0.50 31.72 17.21
C GLY A 86 -0.41 32.94 17.08
N ALA A 87 -1.29 33.04 18.09
CA ALA A 87 -1.93 34.22 18.67
C ALA A 87 -2.73 35.17 17.75
#